data_AF-B8G7X7-F1
#
_entry.id   AF-B8G7X7-F1
#
_cell.length_a   1.000
_cell.length_b   1.000
_cell.length_c   1.000
_cell.angle_alpha   90.00
_cell.angle_beta   90.00
_cell.angle_gamma   90.00
#
_symmetry.space_group_name_H-M   'P 1'
#
loop_
_entity.id
_entity.type
_entity.pdbx_description
1 polymer ?
#
loop_
_entity_poly.entity_id
_entity_poly.type
_entity_poly.pdbx_seq_one_letter_code
_entity_poly.pdbx_strand_id
1 'polypeptide(L)'
;MLFVALAGGTGWVIALATYYPLTENRNPEVLRWLALVILATPLATFIGWVIVRRDEWRLAAACCGALYFFTPFVAARIETILAPDAARQTVGPHTVYFISVLTIHLIGVLGLVWWRGRSATASSEG
;
A
#
# COMPACT_ATOMS: atom_id res chain seq x y z
N MET A 1 -2.73 -13.38 10.61
CA MET A 1 -2.11 -12.07 10.28
C MET A 1 -0.91 -12.16 9.34
N LEU A 2 -0.19 -13.29 9.28
CA LEU A 2 0.91 -13.48 8.34
C LEU A 2 0.53 -13.18 6.87
N PHE A 3 -0.60 -13.70 6.39
CA PHE A 3 -1.09 -13.40 5.03
C PHE A 3 -1.33 -11.91 4.76
N VAL A 4 -1.77 -11.17 5.78
CA VAL A 4 -1.97 -9.71 5.70
C VAL A 4 -0.63 -9.00 5.59
N ALA A 5 0.37 -9.41 6.39
CA ALA A 5 1.73 -8.88 6.32
C ALA A 5 2.40 -9.18 4.97
N LEU A 6 2.20 -10.40 4.43
CA LEU A 6 2.71 -10.80 3.12
C LEU A 6 2.08 -9.98 1.99
N ALA A 7 0.79 -9.66 2.05
CA ALA A 7 0.12 -8.81 1.07
C ALA A 7 0.76 -7.41 0.99
N GLY A 8 0.96 -6.76 2.15
CA GLY A 8 1.65 -5.46 2.22
C GLY A 8 3.11 -5.52 1.76
N GLY A 9 3.85 -6.56 2.18
CA GLY A 9 5.24 -6.77 1.76
C GLY A 9 5.40 -7.00 0.25
N THR A 10 4.48 -7.77 -0.35
CA THR A 10 4.52 -8.11 -1.78
C THR A 10 4.34 -6.86 -2.64
N GLY A 11 3.39 -5.99 -2.31
CA GLY A 11 3.18 -4.72 -3.04
C GLY A 11 4.42 -3.83 -3.02
N TRP A 12 5.12 -3.77 -1.89
CA TRP A 12 6.34 -2.97 -1.74
C TRP A 12 7.54 -3.58 -2.48
N VAL A 13 7.71 -4.91 -2.45
CA VAL A 13 8.74 -5.61 -3.22
C VAL A 13 8.55 -5.40 -4.73
N ILE A 14 7.31 -5.45 -5.22
CA ILE A 14 7.00 -5.14 -6.62
C ILE A 14 7.37 -3.70 -6.96
N ALA A 15 7.09 -2.74 -6.07
CA ALA A 15 7.48 -1.34 -6.25
C ALA A 15 9.00 -1.20 -6.45
N LEU A 16 9.79 -1.80 -5.55
CA LEU A 16 11.25 -1.76 -5.61
C LEU A 16 11.78 -2.45 -6.86
N ALA A 17 11.32 -3.67 -7.15
CA ALA A 17 11.73 -4.42 -8.33
C ALA A 17 11.37 -3.71 -9.64
N THR A 18 10.36 -2.84 -9.62
CA THR A 18 9.98 -2.03 -10.79
C THR A 18 10.84 -0.77 -10.90
N TYR A 19 11.22 -0.13 -9.79
CA TYR A 19 11.95 1.15 -9.85
C TYR A 19 13.47 1.03 -9.85
N TYR A 20 14.05 -0.02 -9.26
CA TYR A 20 15.50 -0.19 -9.13
C TYR A 20 16.21 -0.61 -10.45
N PRO A 21 15.66 -1.52 -11.27
CA PRO A 21 16.32 -1.93 -12.52
C PRO A 21 15.81 -1.21 -13.79
N LEU A 22 14.69 -0.48 -13.74
CA LEU A 22 14.07 0.18 -14.92
C LEU A 22 14.29 1.69 -14.96
N THR A 23 15.34 2.21 -14.32
CA THR A 23 15.58 3.66 -14.17
C THR A 23 15.66 4.38 -15.54
N GLU A 24 16.11 3.70 -16.59
CA GLU A 24 16.24 4.25 -17.95
C GLU A 24 15.07 3.93 -18.91
N ASN A 25 14.16 3.01 -18.58
CA ASN A 25 13.15 2.50 -19.53
C ASN A 25 11.71 2.47 -18.95
N ARG A 26 11.27 3.62 -18.42
CA ARG A 26 9.92 3.78 -17.84
C ARG A 26 8.86 3.89 -18.93
N ASN A 27 8.34 2.75 -19.36
CA ASN A 27 7.24 2.61 -20.31
C ASN A 27 5.87 2.84 -19.62
N PRO A 28 4.89 3.53 -20.24
CA PRO A 28 3.50 3.63 -19.78
C PRO A 28 2.86 2.31 -19.29
N GLU A 29 3.23 1.18 -19.89
CA GLU A 29 2.74 -0.13 -19.47
C GLU A 29 3.13 -0.47 -18.02
N VAL A 30 4.36 -0.15 -17.63
CA VAL A 30 4.88 -0.41 -16.28
C VAL A 30 4.13 0.44 -15.25
N LEU A 31 3.83 1.70 -15.58
CA LEU A 31 3.04 2.59 -14.72
C LEU A 31 1.61 2.08 -14.52
N ARG A 32 1.01 1.48 -15.55
CA ARG A 32 -0.31 0.84 -15.43
C ARG A 32 -0.27 -0.33 -14.45
N TRP A 33 0.76 -1.17 -14.52
CA TRP A 33 0.92 -2.28 -13.56
C TRP A 33 1.15 -1.78 -12.13
N LEU A 34 1.95 -0.73 -11.94
CA LEU A 34 2.12 -0.08 -10.63
C LEU A 34 0.81 0.49 -10.07
N ALA A 35 -0.01 1.11 -10.91
CA ALA A 35 -1.34 1.58 -10.50
C ALA A 35 -2.25 0.42 -10.05
N LEU A 36 -2.16 -0.73 -10.72
CA LEU A 36 -2.89 -1.93 -10.29
C LEU A 36 -2.37 -2.46 -8.94
N VAL A 37 -1.06 -2.37 -8.66
CA VAL A 37 -0.47 -2.77 -7.37
C VAL A 37 -0.98 -1.89 -6.22
N ILE A 38 -1.20 -0.59 -6.45
CA ILE A 38 -1.82 0.32 -5.47
C ILE A 38 -3.21 -0.18 -5.05
N LEU A 39 -4.00 -0.72 -5.98
CA LEU A 39 -5.31 -1.29 -5.65
C LEU A 39 -5.18 -2.69 -5.03
N ALA A 40 -4.33 -3.53 -5.62
CA ALA A 40 -4.20 -4.94 -5.25
C ALA A 40 -3.70 -5.11 -3.81
N THR A 41 -2.81 -4.25 -3.35
CA THR A 41 -2.21 -4.32 -1.99
C THR A 41 -3.26 -4.20 -0.87
N PRO A 42 -4.07 -3.13 -0.78
CA PRO A 42 -5.13 -3.02 0.23
C PRO A 42 -6.25 -4.05 0.00
N LEU A 43 -6.55 -4.45 -1.24
CA LEU A 43 -7.55 -5.49 -1.52
C LEU A 43 -7.11 -6.86 -0.99
N ALA A 44 -5.87 -7.27 -1.26
CA ALA A 44 -5.32 -8.52 -0.74
C ALA A 44 -5.21 -8.51 0.78
N THR A 45 -4.85 -7.36 1.36
CA THR A 45 -4.87 -7.11 2.82
C THR A 45 -6.27 -7.32 3.38
N PHE A 46 -7.30 -6.75 2.75
CA PHE A 46 -8.70 -6.91 3.13
C PHE A 46 -9.14 -8.38 3.08
N ILE A 47 -8.91 -9.06 1.95
CA ILE A 47 -9.27 -10.48 1.77
C ILE A 47 -8.57 -11.33 2.83
N GLY A 48 -7.27 -11.14 3.03
CA GLY A 48 -6.50 -11.85 4.05
C GLY A 48 -7.00 -11.61 5.47
N TRP A 49 -7.44 -10.39 5.78
CA TRP A 49 -8.05 -10.06 7.06
C TRP A 49 -9.38 -10.80 7.23
N VAL A 50 -10.30 -10.67 6.27
CA VAL A 50 -11.62 -11.29 6.34
C VAL A 50 -11.53 -12.81 6.42
N ILE A 51 -10.58 -13.45 5.74
CA ILE A 51 -10.37 -14.91 5.84
C ILE A 51 -10.06 -15.32 7.28
N VAL A 52 -9.22 -14.54 7.99
CA VAL A 52 -8.77 -14.87 9.35
C VAL A 52 -9.76 -14.40 10.41
N ARG A 53 -10.46 -13.27 10.20
CA ARG A 53 -11.39 -12.64 11.15
C ARG A 53 -12.61 -12.09 10.43
N ARG A 54 -13.54 -12.99 10.10
CA ARG A 54 -14.73 -12.70 9.27
C ARG A 54 -15.68 -11.70 9.92
N ASP A 55 -15.77 -11.71 11.24
CA ASP A 55 -16.57 -10.81 12.06
C ASP A 55 -16.11 -9.36 11.97
N GLU A 56 -14.81 -9.13 11.70
CA GLU A 56 -14.21 -7.81 11.58
C GLU A 56 -14.31 -7.20 10.17
N TRP A 57 -15.10 -7.77 9.25
CA TRP A 57 -15.08 -7.36 7.83
C TRP A 57 -15.37 -5.87 7.61
N ARG A 58 -16.25 -5.26 8.42
CA ARG A 58 -16.55 -3.81 8.33
C ARG A 58 -15.35 -2.95 8.69
N LEU A 59 -14.63 -3.34 9.75
CA LEU A 59 -13.41 -2.68 10.18
C LEU A 59 -12.31 -2.87 9.14
N ALA A 60 -12.14 -4.10 8.64
CA ALA A 60 -11.17 -4.39 7.58
C ALA A 60 -11.43 -3.54 6.33
N ALA A 61 -12.69 -3.43 5.90
CA ALA A 61 -13.09 -2.60 4.76
C ALA A 61 -12.81 -1.11 5.02
N ALA A 62 -13.13 -0.60 6.22
CA ALA A 62 -12.84 0.78 6.58
C ALA A 62 -11.33 1.08 6.58
N CYS A 63 -10.52 0.21 7.18
CA CYS A 63 -9.07 0.40 7.24
C CYS A 63 -8.41 0.27 5.86
N CYS A 64 -8.73 -0.77 5.09
CA CYS A 64 -8.15 -0.98 3.76
C CYS A 64 -8.67 0.05 2.76
N GLY A 65 -9.93 0.45 2.86
CA GLY A 65 -10.52 1.54 2.09
C GLY A 65 -9.86 2.88 2.39
N ALA A 66 -9.61 3.20 3.67
CA ALA A 66 -8.87 4.40 4.06
C ALA A 66 -7.43 4.38 3.51
N LEU A 67 -6.74 3.24 3.60
CA LEU A 67 -5.40 3.11 3.00
C LEU A 67 -5.44 3.30 1.48
N TYR A 68 -6.38 2.69 0.77
CA TYR A 68 -6.50 2.87 -0.68
C TYR A 68 -6.83 4.32 -1.06
N PHE A 69 -7.81 4.93 -0.38
CA PHE A 69 -8.34 6.24 -0.76
C PHE A 69 -7.45 7.40 -0.35
N PHE A 70 -6.89 7.40 0.87
CA PHE A 70 -6.15 8.56 1.38
C PHE A 70 -4.68 8.59 0.99
N THR A 71 -4.04 7.44 0.76
CA THR A 71 -2.61 7.39 0.45
C THR A 71 -2.22 8.09 -0.86
N PRO A 72 -3.02 8.07 -1.95
CA PRO A 72 -2.76 8.90 -3.13
C PRO A 72 -2.62 10.40 -2.81
N PHE A 73 -3.49 10.94 -1.95
CA PHE A 73 -3.44 12.37 -1.60
C PHE A 73 -2.19 12.72 -0.81
N VAL A 74 -1.81 11.87 0.15
CA VAL A 74 -0.58 12.05 0.92
C VAL A 74 0.65 11.93 0.02
N ALA A 75 0.68 10.92 -0.85
CA ALA A 75 1.78 10.72 -1.79
C ALA A 75 1.90 11.86 -2.80
N ALA A 76 0.77 12.37 -3.33
CA ALA A 76 0.77 13.55 -4.19
C ALA A 76 1.32 14.76 -3.46
N ARG A 77 0.96 14.96 -2.18
CA ARG A 77 1.52 16.04 -1.37
C ARG A 77 3.03 15.88 -1.17
N ILE A 78 3.51 14.66 -0.86
CA ILE A 78 4.95 14.37 -0.75
C ILE A 78 5.66 14.68 -2.08
N GLU A 79 5.11 14.25 -3.22
CA GLU A 79 5.68 14.51 -4.54
C GLU A 79 5.77 16.02 -4.85
N THR A 80 4.75 16.82 -4.49
CA THR A 80 4.80 18.28 -4.68
C THR A 80 5.92 18.96 -3.90
N ILE A 81 6.39 18.36 -2.80
CA ILE A 81 7.45 18.89 -1.95
C ILE A 81 8.83 18.41 -2.42
N LEU A 82 8.95 17.12 -2.74
CA LEU A 82 10.25 16.50 -3.03
C LEU A 82 10.63 16.52 -4.53
N ALA A 83 9.64 16.57 -5.43
CA ALA A 83 9.85 16.54 -6.88
C ALA A 83 8.82 17.44 -7.59
N PRO A 84 8.86 18.78 -7.36
CA PRO A 84 7.85 19.71 -7.84
C PRO A 84 7.70 19.73 -9.36
N ASP A 85 8.79 19.53 -10.11
CA ASP A 85 8.73 19.49 -11.58
C ASP A 85 8.01 18.24 -12.10
N ALA A 86 8.20 17.09 -11.44
CA ALA A 86 7.47 15.86 -11.76
C ALA A 86 5.99 15.99 -11.37
N ALA A 87 5.68 16.60 -10.22
CA ALA A 87 4.31 16.81 -9.75
C ALA A 87 3.46 17.69 -10.68
N ARG A 88 4.09 18.60 -11.44
CA ARG A 88 3.42 19.47 -12.42
C ARG A 88 3.11 18.78 -13.75
N GLN A 89 3.74 17.64 -14.02
CA GLN A 89 3.49 16.89 -15.25
C GLN A 89 2.15 16.18 -15.13
N THR A 90 1.28 16.35 -16.12
CA THR A 90 0.03 15.57 -16.21
C THR A 90 0.31 14.11 -16.53
N VAL A 91 1.39 13.85 -17.27
CA VAL A 91 1.87 12.52 -17.62
C VAL A 91 3.38 12.50 -17.39
N GLY A 92 3.81 11.79 -16.37
CA GLY A 92 5.21 11.67 -15.98
C GLY A 92 5.49 10.36 -15.25
N PRO A 93 6.76 10.09 -14.91
CA PRO A 93 7.14 8.85 -14.24
C PRO A 93 6.64 8.75 -12.79
N HIS A 94 6.17 9.86 -12.19
CA HIS A 94 5.57 9.98 -10.84
C HIS A 94 6.20 9.08 -9.77
N THR A 95 7.53 8.96 -9.79
CA THR A 95 8.24 7.92 -9.03
C THR A 95 8.12 8.16 -7.54
N VAL A 96 8.24 9.42 -7.11
CA VAL A 96 8.07 9.79 -5.70
C VAL A 96 6.65 9.48 -5.26
N TYR A 97 5.65 9.76 -6.09
CA TYR A 97 4.26 9.40 -5.82
C TYR A 97 4.08 7.90 -5.62
N PHE A 98 4.44 7.05 -6.61
CA PHE A 98 4.20 5.60 -6.53
C PHE A 98 4.96 4.95 -5.36
N ILE A 99 6.22 5.32 -5.14
CA ILE A 99 7.02 4.81 -4.01
C ILE A 99 6.38 5.24 -2.68
N SER A 100 5.92 6.49 -2.58
CA SER A 100 5.29 6.99 -1.36
C SER A 100 3.99 6.25 -1.05
N VAL A 101 3.12 6.04 -2.04
CA VAL A 101 1.86 5.28 -1.85
C VAL A 101 2.15 3.89 -1.28
N LEU A 102 3.04 3.15 -1.94
CA LEU A 102 3.31 1.75 -1.57
C LEU A 102 4.10 1.64 -0.25
N THR A 103 4.92 2.64 0.08
CA THR A 103 5.56 2.73 1.41
C THR A 103 4.53 3.00 2.50
N ILE A 104 3.58 3.91 2.29
CA ILE A 104 2.51 4.17 3.27
C ILE A 104 1.59 2.96 3.41
N HIS A 105 1.28 2.24 2.33
CA HIS A 105 0.57 0.96 2.42
C HIS A 105 1.34 -0.05 3.28
N LEU A 106 2.63 -0.23 3.04
CA LEU A 106 3.45 -1.15 3.84
C LEU A 106 3.39 -0.78 5.33
N ILE A 107 3.66 0.48 5.67
CA ILE A 107 3.63 0.97 7.06
C ILE A 107 2.23 0.77 7.67
N GLY A 108 1.17 1.13 6.94
CA GLY A 108 -0.21 0.99 7.38
C GLY A 108 -0.58 -0.47 7.64
N VAL A 109 -0.24 -1.37 6.72
CA VAL A 109 -0.48 -2.82 6.86
C VAL A 109 0.29 -3.40 8.04
N LEU A 110 1.57 -3.04 8.22
CA LEU A 110 2.36 -3.47 9.38
C LEU A 110 1.77 -2.96 10.69
N GLY A 111 1.31 -1.71 10.73
CA GLY A 111 0.63 -1.12 11.88
C GLY A 111 -0.67 -1.86 12.22
N LEU A 112 -1.48 -2.20 11.23
CA LEU A 112 -2.72 -2.98 11.40
C LEU A 112 -2.42 -4.40 11.89
N VAL A 113 -1.43 -5.07 11.31
CA VAL A 113 -0.99 -6.41 11.72
C VAL A 113 -0.52 -6.40 13.17
N TRP A 114 0.31 -5.42 13.55
CA TRP A 114 0.79 -5.26 14.91
C TRP A 114 -0.36 -5.00 15.89
N TRP A 115 -1.24 -4.04 15.58
CA TRP A 115 -2.40 -3.70 16.41
C TRP A 115 -3.33 -4.89 16.62
N ARG A 116 -3.77 -5.56 15.53
CA ARG A 116 -4.67 -6.71 15.63
C ARG A 116 -4.01 -7.94 16.24
N GLY A 117 -2.68 -8.07 16.08
CA GLY A 117 -1.88 -9.10 16.72
C GLY A 117 -1.91 -8.98 18.24
N ARG A 118 -1.72 -7.78 18.79
CA ARG A 118 -1.75 -7.52 20.24
C ARG A 118 -3.13 -7.75 20.87
N SER A 119 -4.21 -7.46 20.16
CA SER A 119 -5.55 -7.71 20.72
C SER A 119 -5.90 -9.20 20.82
N ALA A 120 -5.24 -10.08 20.04
CA ALA A 120 -5.49 -11.52 20.12
C ALA A 120 -4.84 -12.16 21.34
N THR A 121 -3.66 -11.67 21.77
CA THR A 121 -2.97 -12.18 22.96
C THR A 121 -3.67 -11.75 24.24
N ALA A 122 -4.18 -10.52 24.29
CA ALA A 122 -4.91 -10.02 25.46
C ALA A 122 -6.22 -10.78 25.75
N SER A 123 -6.86 -11.35 24.72
CA SER A 123 -8.08 -12.16 24.88
C SER A 123 -7.84 -13.61 25.30
N SER A 124 -6.59 -14.11 25.29
CA SER A 124 -6.27 -15.47 25.74
C SER A 124 -5.85 -15.56 27.20
N GLU A 125 -5.68 -14.42 27.87
CA GLU A 125 -5.22 -14.33 29.27
C GLU A 125 -6.33 -14.01 30.28
N GLY A 126 -7.59 -13.85 29.83
CA GLY A 126 -8.77 -13.61 30.69
C GLY A 126 -9.83 -14.67 30.48
#